data_AF-A0A8H7IXC7-F1
#
_entry.id   AF-A0A8H7IXC7-F1
#
_cell.length_a   1.000
_cell.length_b   1.000
_cell.length_c   1.000
_cell.angle_alpha   90.00
_cell.angle_beta   90.00
_cell.angle_gamma   90.00
#
_symmetry.space_group_name_H-M   'P 1'
#
loop_
_entity.id
_entity.type
_entity.pdbx_description
1 polymer ?
#
loop_
_entity_poly.entity_id
_entity_poly.type
_entity_poly.pdbx_seq_one_letter_code
_entity_poly.pdbx_strand_id
1 'polypeptide(L)'
;MVNSTYKPQLRWLDTEEDTMGYVKPVLTEVLHIPGQTSSINRGIQIVQGNIMRGRPKFLDSLNIRYMDDFDTDQLPVNHTLHGGPSAVCAYRWGDKFWTGPIIAYLKAGNEMDAKKMTDMNLTTYCNAINYLVYFRDTVGSMIDWPGSKAHLSKQIMEERSGKVKGVRIKCCGDSAGHPTCEFVPVDVPQLHPVFVEGDDPLDISENFGESWVVYRYNSYKDLNAEDAQNIHRKCLLWEISEDSLDRDGWGKILEWRLLCTSGSLLVVDQSKRDLDCRKVKAVCKLVEERVLPLLSDEPHLESKAILDALTPELLEQIL
;
A
#
# COMPACT_ATOMS: atom_id res chain seq x y z
N MET A 1 -10.39 14.53 -4.08
CA MET A 1 -9.33 15.49 -4.46
C MET A 1 -8.09 15.22 -3.63
N VAL A 2 -7.00 14.76 -4.24
CA VAL A 2 -5.72 14.58 -3.53
C VAL A 2 -5.04 15.93 -3.48
N ASN A 3 -4.79 16.46 -2.28
CA ASN A 3 -4.10 17.73 -2.08
C ASN A 3 -2.66 17.60 -2.66
N SER A 4 -2.41 18.18 -3.83
CA SER A 4 -1.15 18.07 -4.59
C SER A 4 0.04 18.72 -3.88
N THR A 5 -0.23 19.49 -2.84
CA THR A 5 0.71 20.37 -2.14
C THR A 5 1.69 19.62 -1.23
N TYR A 6 1.39 18.38 -0.81
CA TYR A 6 2.16 17.66 0.22
C TYR A 6 2.70 16.30 -0.23
N LYS A 7 3.10 16.17 -1.49
CA LYS A 7 3.74 14.95 -2.01
C LYS A 7 5.26 14.96 -1.79
N PRO A 8 5.90 13.80 -1.58
CA PRO A 8 7.35 13.70 -1.65
C PRO A 8 7.83 14.19 -3.01
N GLN A 9 8.90 14.98 -3.03
CA GLN A 9 9.47 15.54 -4.27
C GLN A 9 10.89 15.02 -4.47
N LEU A 10 11.18 14.60 -5.71
CA LEU A 10 12.56 14.40 -6.14
C LEU A 10 13.10 15.77 -6.60
N ARG A 11 14.20 16.22 -6.00
CA ARG A 11 14.86 17.48 -6.35
C ARG A 11 16.33 17.22 -6.65
N TRP A 12 16.84 17.91 -7.67
CA TRP A 12 18.27 18.01 -7.89
C TRP A 12 18.85 18.97 -6.85
N LEU A 13 19.94 18.56 -6.23
CA LEU A 13 20.65 19.35 -5.23
C LEU A 13 22.04 19.64 -5.77
N ASP A 14 22.44 20.90 -5.70
CA ASP A 14 23.81 21.27 -5.97
C ASP A 14 24.74 20.65 -4.92
N THR A 15 26.00 20.49 -5.30
CA THR A 15 27.00 19.91 -4.42
C THR A 15 28.28 20.74 -4.42
N GLU A 16 28.90 20.87 -3.26
CA GLU A 16 30.20 21.48 -3.09
C GLU A 16 31.26 20.43 -2.78
N GLU A 17 32.45 20.55 -3.38
CA GLU A 17 33.61 19.75 -3.04
C GLU A 17 34.34 20.39 -1.86
N ASP A 18 34.62 19.61 -0.82
CA ASP A 18 35.40 20.08 0.33
C ASP A 18 36.91 19.83 0.17
N THR A 19 37.70 20.33 1.13
CA THR A 19 39.16 20.25 1.10
C THR A 19 39.73 18.83 1.07
N MET A 20 38.90 17.82 1.38
CA MET A 20 39.28 16.41 1.38
C MET A 20 38.74 15.66 0.14
N GLY A 21 38.15 16.39 -0.81
CA GLY A 21 37.55 15.85 -2.04
C GLY A 21 36.19 15.19 -1.82
N TYR A 22 35.50 15.50 -0.71
CA TYR A 22 34.15 15.00 -0.46
C TYR A 22 33.14 15.94 -1.09
N VAL A 23 32.13 15.34 -1.72
CA VAL A 23 31.04 16.08 -2.33
C VAL A 23 29.89 16.14 -1.33
N LYS A 24 29.59 17.33 -0.81
CA LYS A 24 28.48 17.57 0.12
C LYS A 24 27.33 18.26 -0.60
N PRO A 25 26.08 17.81 -0.40
CA PRO A 25 24.95 18.51 -0.97
C PRO A 25 24.78 19.87 -0.28
N VAL A 26 24.47 20.90 -1.07
CA VAL A 26 24.13 22.23 -0.60
C VAL A 26 22.66 22.20 -0.19
N LEU A 27 22.41 22.16 1.12
CA LEU A 27 21.07 21.93 1.66
C LEU A 27 20.37 23.20 2.16
N THR A 28 21.06 24.34 2.15
CA THR A 28 20.60 25.59 2.74
C THR A 28 19.21 25.99 2.23
N GLU A 29 18.95 25.83 0.93
CA GLU A 29 17.67 26.22 0.33
C GLU A 29 16.51 25.28 0.66
N VAL A 30 16.80 24.00 0.94
CA VAL A 30 15.78 22.95 1.17
C VAL A 30 15.51 22.75 2.65
N LEU A 31 16.50 23.09 3.50
CA LEU A 31 16.43 22.99 4.94
C LEU A 31 16.14 24.33 5.64
N HIS A 32 15.85 25.39 4.87
CA HIS A 32 15.43 26.66 5.44
C HIS A 32 13.93 26.61 5.80
N ILE A 33 13.62 26.87 7.07
CA ILE A 33 12.24 27.03 7.53
C ILE A 33 11.98 28.52 7.74
N PRO A 34 11.05 29.14 6.99
CA PRO A 34 10.73 30.55 7.16
C PRO A 34 10.38 30.88 8.61
N GLY A 35 11.02 31.90 9.16
CA GLY A 35 10.82 32.33 10.56
C GLY A 35 11.71 31.61 11.58
N GLN A 36 12.50 30.62 11.18
CA GLN A 36 13.51 29.98 12.03
C GLN A 36 14.92 30.47 11.67
N THR A 37 15.71 30.83 12.68
CA THR A 37 17.09 31.33 12.50
C THR A 37 18.13 30.21 12.43
N SER A 38 17.78 29.00 12.89
CA SER A 38 18.65 27.82 12.86
C SER A 38 18.44 27.01 11.58
N SER A 39 19.52 26.78 10.82
CA SER A 39 19.54 25.79 9.74
C SER A 39 19.50 24.37 10.32
N ILE A 40 18.85 23.43 9.62
CA ILE A 40 18.86 21.99 9.97
C ILE A 40 20.27 21.44 9.73
N ASN A 41 21.14 21.60 10.72
CA ASN A 41 22.52 21.15 10.66
C ASN A 41 22.82 20.33 11.93
N ARG A 42 22.17 19.18 12.11
CA ARG A 42 22.61 18.09 13.01
C ARG A 42 21.73 16.85 12.85
N GLY A 43 22.40 15.69 12.69
CA GLY A 43 21.82 14.36 12.48
C GLY A 43 21.89 13.89 11.02
N ILE A 44 23.04 13.35 10.58
CA ILE A 44 23.08 12.53 9.36
C ILE A 44 22.99 11.08 9.82
N GLN A 45 21.95 10.38 9.38
CA GLN A 45 21.85 8.95 9.56
C GLN A 45 22.30 8.25 8.29
N ILE A 46 23.22 7.31 8.46
CA ILE A 46 23.85 6.58 7.38
C ILE A 46 23.32 5.17 7.42
N VAL A 47 22.46 4.88 6.45
CA VAL A 47 21.78 3.62 6.27
C VAL A 47 22.59 2.79 5.28
N GLN A 48 23.23 1.76 5.81
CA GLN A 48 24.08 0.83 5.08
C GLN A 48 23.32 -0.41 4.62
N GLY A 49 22.08 -0.62 5.06
CA GLY A 49 21.30 -1.82 4.75
C GLY A 49 19.79 -1.66 4.92
N ASN A 50 19.08 -2.70 4.55
CA ASN A 50 17.65 -2.89 4.81
C ASN A 50 17.37 -4.38 4.98
N ILE A 51 17.52 -4.86 6.22
CA ILE A 51 17.26 -6.25 6.57
C ILE A 51 15.80 -6.63 6.26
N MET A 52 14.88 -5.67 6.37
CA MET A 52 13.45 -5.86 6.08
C MET A 52 13.15 -6.18 4.62
N ARG A 53 14.12 -5.95 3.73
CA ARG A 53 14.05 -6.26 2.30
C ARG A 53 15.07 -7.32 1.87
N GLY A 54 15.62 -8.07 2.81
CA GLY A 54 16.63 -9.10 2.55
C GLY A 54 17.97 -8.55 2.07
N ARG A 55 18.26 -7.27 2.34
CA ARG A 55 19.47 -6.58 1.87
C ARG A 55 20.26 -6.05 3.05
N PRO A 56 21.01 -6.90 3.77
CA PRO A 56 21.71 -6.50 4.99
C PRO A 56 22.82 -5.48 4.74
N LYS A 57 23.28 -5.34 3.49
CA LYS A 57 24.21 -4.31 3.05
C LYS A 57 23.81 -3.75 1.69
N PHE A 58 24.05 -2.48 1.49
CA PHE A 58 23.99 -1.79 0.21
C PHE A 58 25.38 -1.68 -0.39
N LEU A 59 25.43 -1.47 -1.71
CA LEU A 59 26.66 -1.07 -2.40
C LEU A 59 27.00 0.40 -2.09
N ASP A 60 25.96 1.23 -2.01
CA ASP A 60 26.03 2.66 -1.78
C ASP A 60 25.34 3.03 -0.46
N SER A 61 25.88 4.01 0.25
CA SER A 61 25.38 4.44 1.55
C SER A 61 24.25 5.46 1.41
N LEU A 62 23.08 5.11 1.93
CA LEU A 62 21.93 6.01 1.95
C LEU A 62 22.05 6.95 3.15
N ASN A 63 22.11 8.24 2.88
CA ASN A 63 22.24 9.26 3.90
C ASN A 63 20.90 9.97 4.07
N ILE A 64 20.41 10.05 5.30
CA ILE A 64 19.15 10.69 5.64
C ILE A 64 19.44 11.82 6.64
N ARG A 65 19.00 13.03 6.29
CA ARG A 65 19.03 14.19 7.16
C ARG A 65 17.62 14.59 7.56
N TYR A 66 17.44 14.83 8.84
CA TYR A 66 16.20 15.29 9.45
C TYR A 66 16.54 16.17 10.66
N MET A 67 15.57 16.90 11.20
CA MET A 67 15.72 17.60 12.47
C MET A 67 15.56 16.62 13.63
N ASP A 68 16.54 16.56 14.53
CA ASP A 68 16.39 15.85 15.81
C ASP A 68 15.78 16.76 16.87
N ASP A 69 15.16 16.18 17.91
CA ASP A 69 14.33 16.82 18.93
C ASP A 69 15.01 18.04 19.59
N PHE A 70 14.85 19.19 18.95
CA PHE A 70 14.98 20.49 19.59
C PHE A 70 13.61 20.88 20.11
N ASP A 71 13.61 21.52 21.27
CA ASP A 71 12.52 22.26 21.93
C ASP A 71 12.06 23.47 21.08
N THR A 72 11.83 23.25 19.79
CA THR A 72 11.17 24.17 18.88
C THR A 72 9.74 23.67 18.74
N ASP A 73 8.89 24.05 19.69
CA ASP A 73 7.44 23.78 19.77
C ASP A 73 6.63 24.22 18.51
N GLN A 74 7.31 24.66 17.45
CA GLN A 74 6.72 25.32 16.28
C GLN A 74 7.02 24.61 14.95
N LEU A 75 7.68 23.45 14.96
CA LEU A 75 7.91 22.72 13.71
C LEU A 75 6.66 21.97 13.27
N PRO A 76 6.17 22.19 12.04
CA PRO A 76 5.01 21.47 11.54
C PRO A 76 5.35 19.98 11.38
N VAL A 77 4.36 19.13 11.67
CA VAL A 77 4.41 17.70 11.37
C VAL A 77 4.62 17.53 9.87
N ASN A 78 5.47 16.56 9.51
CA ASN A 78 5.65 16.21 8.11
C ASN A 78 4.37 15.53 7.59
N HIS A 79 3.51 16.32 6.93
CA HIS A 79 2.22 15.84 6.41
C HIS A 79 2.35 14.78 5.31
N THR A 80 3.49 14.72 4.60
CA THR A 80 3.75 13.64 3.65
C THR A 80 3.91 12.29 4.35
N LEU A 81 4.54 12.29 5.53
CA LEU A 81 4.71 11.09 6.33
C LEU A 81 3.50 10.81 7.22
N HIS A 82 2.85 11.82 7.79
CA HIS A 82 1.84 11.61 8.84
C HIS A 82 0.47 12.28 8.61
N GLY A 83 0.31 13.08 7.54
CA GLY A 83 -0.82 14.00 7.34
C GLY A 83 -2.11 13.39 6.79
N GLY A 84 -2.57 12.27 7.34
CA GLY A 84 -3.86 11.65 7.02
C GLY A 84 -3.75 10.27 6.35
N PRO A 85 -4.86 9.67 5.90
CA PRO A 85 -4.92 8.28 5.41
C PRO A 85 -3.97 7.99 4.23
N SER A 86 -3.69 8.98 3.39
CA SER A 86 -2.77 8.82 2.25
C SER A 86 -1.30 9.09 2.58
N ALA A 87 -0.96 9.33 3.85
CA ALA A 87 0.40 9.61 4.26
C ALA A 87 1.25 8.33 4.29
N VAL A 88 2.54 8.46 4.03
CA VAL A 88 3.44 7.31 3.86
C VAL A 88 3.58 6.48 5.15
N CYS A 89 3.44 7.11 6.31
CA CYS A 89 3.42 6.47 7.63
C CYS A 89 2.03 6.48 8.28
N ALA A 90 0.95 6.67 7.52
CA ALA A 90 -0.42 6.81 8.05
C ALA A 90 -0.83 5.64 8.96
N TYR A 91 -0.35 4.43 8.65
CA TYR A 91 -0.74 3.16 9.29
C TYR A 91 0.31 2.62 10.28
N ARG A 92 1.12 3.54 10.83
CA ARG A 92 2.07 3.45 11.97
C ARG A 92 2.68 2.08 12.30
N TRP A 93 4.00 2.00 12.16
CA TRP A 93 4.90 1.21 13.03
C TRP A 93 6.03 2.06 13.63
N GLY A 94 6.15 3.34 13.23
CA GLY A 94 7.15 4.26 13.73
C GLY A 94 6.61 4.98 14.95
N ASP A 95 7.35 4.92 16.06
CA ASP A 95 7.01 5.65 17.29
C ASP A 95 7.34 7.15 17.14
N LYS A 96 8.25 7.48 16.21
CA LYS A 96 8.69 8.86 15.96
C LYS A 96 7.77 9.59 15.00
N PHE A 97 7.27 10.74 15.44
CA PHE A 97 6.63 11.72 14.56
C PHE A 97 7.69 12.61 13.94
N TRP A 98 7.85 12.50 12.63
CA TRP A 98 8.79 13.31 11.89
C TRP A 98 8.24 14.73 11.68
N THR A 99 9.01 15.73 12.07
CA THR A 99 8.70 17.15 11.87
C THR A 99 9.67 17.77 10.87
N GLY A 100 9.21 18.82 10.17
CA GLY A 100 10.02 19.55 9.20
C GLY A 100 10.39 18.75 7.94
N PRO A 101 11.28 19.31 7.09
CA PRO A 101 11.74 18.65 5.88
C PRO A 101 12.73 17.52 6.20
N ILE A 102 12.67 16.45 5.39
CA ILE A 102 13.59 15.33 5.44
C ILE A 102 14.25 15.21 4.08
N ILE A 103 15.58 15.06 4.06
CA ILE A 103 16.35 14.92 2.83
C ILE A 103 17.07 13.58 2.87
N ALA A 104 16.83 12.77 1.84
CA ALA A 104 17.59 11.56 1.59
C ALA A 104 18.47 11.75 0.35
N TYR A 105 19.69 11.25 0.38
CA TYR A 105 20.62 11.25 -0.75
C TYR A 105 21.54 10.03 -0.68
N LEU A 106 22.14 9.67 -1.81
CA LEU A 106 22.99 8.47 -1.93
C LEU A 106 24.45 8.88 -2.13
N LYS A 107 25.35 8.16 -1.46
CA LYS A 107 26.80 8.29 -1.67
C LYS A 107 27.37 6.97 -2.18
N ALA A 108 28.22 7.06 -3.20
CA ALA A 108 28.82 5.91 -3.86
C ALA A 108 29.79 5.18 -2.92
N GLY A 109 29.52 3.89 -2.66
CA GLY A 109 30.23 3.09 -1.68
C GLY A 109 29.52 3.00 -0.33
N ASN A 110 29.79 1.92 0.40
CA ASN A 110 29.14 1.57 1.66
C ASN A 110 29.94 1.96 2.91
N GLU A 111 30.98 2.77 2.75
CA GLU A 111 31.75 3.32 3.85
C GLU A 111 30.86 4.21 4.74
N MET A 112 31.23 4.31 6.02
CA MET A 112 30.54 5.16 7.00
C MET A 112 30.55 6.65 6.62
N ASP A 113 31.41 7.07 5.69
CA ASP A 113 31.33 8.41 5.10
C ASP A 113 31.89 8.36 3.67
N ALA A 114 31.13 7.72 2.77
CA ALA A 114 31.48 7.67 1.37
C ALA A 114 31.66 9.08 0.77
N LYS A 115 32.65 9.24 -0.13
CA LYS A 115 33.09 10.57 -0.58
C LYS A 115 32.22 11.20 -1.67
N LYS A 116 31.72 10.38 -2.59
CA LYS A 116 31.09 10.85 -3.83
C LYS A 116 29.59 10.70 -3.79
N MET A 117 28.86 11.70 -4.26
CA MET A 117 27.40 11.61 -4.44
C MET A 117 27.05 10.75 -5.66
N THR A 118 25.89 10.12 -5.63
CA THR A 118 25.34 9.36 -6.75
C THR A 118 23.82 9.48 -6.78
N ASP A 119 23.22 9.18 -7.93
CA ASP A 119 21.79 9.34 -8.14
C ASP A 119 20.97 8.34 -7.32
N MET A 120 19.86 8.83 -6.75
CA MET A 120 18.88 7.96 -6.12
C MET A 120 17.98 7.31 -7.18
N ASN A 121 17.75 6.01 -7.04
CA ASN A 121 16.70 5.31 -7.77
C ASN A 121 15.47 5.05 -6.87
N LEU A 122 14.38 4.54 -7.47
CA LEU A 122 13.15 4.23 -6.74
C LEU A 122 13.36 3.23 -5.61
N THR A 123 14.33 2.33 -5.75
CA THR A 123 14.63 1.35 -4.71
C THR A 123 15.28 2.01 -3.49
N THR A 124 16.20 2.93 -3.71
CA THR A 124 16.83 3.76 -2.65
C THR A 124 15.80 4.67 -2.00
N TYR A 125 14.89 5.26 -2.79
CA TYR A 125 13.77 6.03 -2.27
C TYR A 125 12.91 5.21 -1.30
N CYS A 126 12.48 4.01 -1.70
CA CYS A 126 11.74 3.13 -0.80
C CYS A 126 12.55 2.71 0.45
N ASN A 127 13.86 2.58 0.35
CA ASN A 127 14.71 2.30 1.52
C ASN A 127 14.72 3.47 2.51
N ALA A 128 14.75 4.71 2.02
CA ALA A 128 14.65 5.90 2.86
C ALA A 128 13.30 5.97 3.57
N ILE A 129 12.21 5.69 2.85
CA ILE A 129 10.88 5.59 3.45
C ILE A 129 10.84 4.50 4.53
N ASN A 130 11.33 3.29 4.25
CA ASN A 130 11.35 2.21 5.23
C ASN A 130 12.16 2.61 6.48
N TYR A 131 13.26 3.35 6.33
CA TYR A 131 14.03 3.82 7.48
C TYR A 131 13.15 4.64 8.43
N LEU A 132 12.41 5.60 7.87
CA LEU A 132 11.55 6.53 8.59
C LEU A 132 10.32 5.85 9.21
N VAL A 133 9.68 4.94 8.45
CA VAL A 133 8.49 4.19 8.88
C VAL A 133 8.82 3.22 10.03
N TYR A 134 10.01 2.62 10.02
CA TYR A 134 10.43 1.63 11.02
C TYR A 134 11.35 2.20 12.09
N PHE A 135 11.38 3.52 12.25
CA PHE A 135 12.12 4.17 13.31
C PHE A 135 11.33 4.15 14.61
N ARG A 136 11.98 3.69 15.67
CA ARG A 136 11.44 3.76 17.02
C ARG A 136 12.37 4.56 17.91
N ASP A 137 11.80 5.44 18.70
CA ASP A 137 12.59 6.20 19.67
C ASP A 137 13.31 5.24 20.62
N THR A 138 14.53 5.60 21.03
CA THR A 138 15.46 4.80 21.85
C THR A 138 16.04 3.53 21.22
N VAL A 139 15.39 2.95 20.20
CA VAL A 139 15.83 1.72 19.52
C VAL A 139 16.51 2.00 18.18
N GLY A 140 16.10 3.08 17.50
CA GLY A 140 16.51 3.42 16.15
C GLY A 140 15.67 2.71 15.08
N SER A 141 16.13 2.75 13.83
CA SER A 141 15.43 2.08 12.74
C SER A 141 15.62 0.57 12.78
N MET A 142 14.54 -0.17 12.56
CA MET A 142 14.58 -1.64 12.51
C MET A 142 15.16 -2.18 11.21
N ILE A 143 15.44 -1.33 10.21
CA ILE A 143 15.96 -1.77 8.92
C ILE A 143 17.49 -1.88 8.88
N ASP A 144 18.19 -1.13 9.74
CA ASP A 144 19.65 -1.05 9.75
C ASP A 144 20.21 -0.54 11.09
N TRP A 145 21.45 -0.94 11.40
CA TRP A 145 22.14 -0.71 12.69
C TRP A 145 21.23 -0.96 13.91
N PRO A 146 21.52 -0.56 15.17
CA PRO A 146 21.24 -1.42 16.33
C PRO A 146 19.76 -1.86 16.47
N GLY A 147 18.78 -1.06 16.01
CA GLY A 147 17.36 -1.42 15.97
C GLY A 147 17.05 -2.66 15.10
N SER A 148 17.83 -2.91 14.04
CA SER A 148 17.78 -4.15 13.24
C SER A 148 18.21 -5.41 14.00
N LYS A 149 18.83 -5.26 15.18
CA LYS A 149 19.18 -6.38 16.06
C LYS A 149 18.16 -6.57 17.19
N ALA A 150 17.18 -5.67 17.32
CA ALA A 150 16.13 -5.81 18.30
C ALA A 150 15.17 -6.95 17.91
N HIS A 151 14.61 -7.66 18.91
CA HIS A 151 13.65 -8.76 18.68
C HIS A 151 12.46 -8.35 17.81
N LEU A 152 12.05 -7.08 17.87
CA LEU A 152 10.95 -6.58 17.08
C LEU A 152 11.24 -6.65 15.57
N SER A 153 12.45 -6.34 15.11
CA SER A 153 12.80 -6.47 13.69
C SER A 153 12.67 -7.92 13.20
N LYS A 154 13.04 -8.90 14.04
CA LYS A 154 12.90 -10.34 13.76
C LYS A 154 11.43 -10.76 13.74
N GLN A 155 10.65 -10.34 14.73
CA GLN A 155 9.21 -10.61 14.80
C GLN A 155 8.49 -10.04 13.58
N ILE A 156 8.78 -8.77 13.25
CA ILE A 156 8.24 -8.10 12.07
C ILE A 156 8.67 -8.84 10.79
N MET A 157 9.92 -9.29 10.70
CA MET A 157 10.37 -10.12 9.58
C MET A 157 9.62 -11.44 9.50
N GLU A 158 9.35 -12.11 10.61
CA GLU A 158 8.57 -13.36 10.65
C GLU A 158 7.12 -13.10 10.21
N GLU A 159 6.48 -12.06 10.73
CA GLU A 159 5.11 -11.62 10.37
C GLU A 159 4.96 -11.14 8.93
N ARG A 160 6.07 -10.80 8.26
CA ARG A 160 6.08 -10.18 6.92
C ARG A 160 6.84 -10.98 5.89
N SER A 161 7.57 -11.99 6.31
CA SER A 161 8.24 -12.91 5.42
C SER A 161 7.18 -13.75 4.73
N GLY A 162 7.20 -13.70 3.41
CA GLY A 162 6.32 -14.51 2.59
C GLY A 162 5.47 -13.69 1.65
N LYS A 163 4.83 -14.43 0.76
CA LYS A 163 3.82 -13.95 -0.15
C LYS A 163 2.67 -14.92 -0.06
N VAL A 164 1.48 -14.41 -0.26
CA VAL A 164 0.27 -15.21 -0.36
C VAL A 164 -0.28 -15.05 -1.76
N LYS A 165 -0.98 -16.06 -2.24
CA LYS A 165 -1.68 -15.98 -3.52
C LYS A 165 -2.92 -15.11 -3.36
N GLY A 166 -2.97 -14.02 -4.12
CA GLY A 166 -4.18 -13.26 -4.39
C GLY A 166 -4.65 -13.47 -5.82
N VAL A 167 -5.82 -12.94 -6.16
CA VAL A 167 -6.39 -13.02 -7.50
C VAL A 167 -6.57 -11.61 -8.05
N ARG A 168 -5.88 -11.29 -9.14
CA ARG A 168 -6.10 -10.06 -9.89
C ARG A 168 -7.16 -10.28 -10.96
N ILE A 169 -8.26 -9.55 -10.88
CA ILE A 169 -9.30 -9.46 -11.90
C ILE A 169 -8.94 -8.28 -12.81
N LYS A 170 -8.59 -8.57 -14.06
CA LYS A 170 -8.12 -7.56 -15.01
C LYS A 170 -9.23 -6.65 -15.50
N CYS A 171 -8.87 -5.40 -15.80
CA CYS A 171 -9.69 -4.52 -16.62
C CYS A 171 -9.50 -4.81 -18.12
N CYS A 172 -10.38 -4.27 -18.96
CA CYS A 172 -10.28 -4.35 -20.42
C CYS A 172 -8.98 -3.73 -20.92
N GLY A 173 -8.55 -2.59 -20.33
CA GLY A 173 -7.28 -1.95 -20.63
C GLY A 173 -6.05 -2.83 -20.38
N ASP A 174 -6.08 -3.67 -19.33
CA ASP A 174 -5.00 -4.60 -18.99
C ASP A 174 -5.07 -5.92 -19.78
N SER A 175 -6.17 -6.14 -20.53
CA SER A 175 -6.45 -7.37 -21.27
C SER A 175 -6.06 -7.31 -22.74
N ALA A 176 -5.57 -6.16 -23.22
CA ALA A 176 -5.29 -5.81 -24.63
C ALA A 176 -4.22 -6.66 -25.37
N GLY A 177 -3.81 -7.82 -24.83
CA GLY A 177 -2.95 -8.80 -25.49
C GLY A 177 -3.28 -10.26 -25.20
N HIS A 178 -4.14 -10.55 -24.21
CA HIS A 178 -4.50 -11.92 -23.80
C HIS A 178 -5.91 -11.95 -23.18
N PRO A 179 -6.98 -12.05 -24.00
CA PRO A 179 -8.37 -12.02 -23.53
C PRO A 179 -8.78 -13.25 -22.68
N THR A 180 -7.95 -14.30 -22.63
CA THR A 180 -8.29 -15.57 -21.98
C THR A 180 -7.97 -15.63 -20.48
N CYS A 181 -7.24 -14.66 -19.93
CA CYS A 181 -6.77 -14.67 -18.55
C CYS A 181 -7.26 -13.43 -17.79
N GLU A 182 -8.56 -13.37 -17.57
CA GLU A 182 -9.26 -12.33 -16.81
C GLU A 182 -8.94 -12.40 -15.31
N PHE A 183 -8.93 -13.61 -14.75
CA PHE A 183 -8.51 -13.87 -13.38
C PHE A 183 -7.07 -14.39 -13.41
N VAL A 184 -6.17 -13.70 -12.70
CA VAL A 184 -4.74 -14.04 -12.67
C VAL A 184 -4.29 -14.23 -11.23
N PRO A 185 -3.73 -15.41 -10.87
CA PRO A 185 -3.10 -15.57 -9.56
C PRO A 185 -1.86 -14.68 -9.49
N VAL A 186 -1.73 -13.91 -8.42
CA VAL A 186 -0.61 -13.01 -8.19
C VAL A 186 -0.02 -13.26 -6.81
N ASP A 187 1.31 -13.14 -6.72
CA ASP A 187 1.97 -13.15 -5.42
C ASP A 187 1.79 -11.78 -4.75
N VAL A 188 1.06 -11.76 -3.64
CA VAL A 188 0.85 -10.55 -2.83
C VAL A 188 1.77 -10.63 -1.62
N PRO A 189 2.70 -9.68 -1.43
CA PRO A 189 3.46 -9.60 -0.20
C PRO A 189 2.49 -9.49 0.99
N GLN A 190 2.74 -10.20 2.09
CA GLN A 190 1.90 -10.09 3.30
C GLN A 190 1.88 -8.68 3.92
N LEU A 191 2.78 -7.82 3.43
CA LEU A 191 2.90 -6.39 3.71
C LEU A 191 2.05 -5.48 2.81
N HIS A 192 1.36 -6.04 1.82
CA HIS A 192 0.60 -5.24 0.90
C HIS A 192 -0.49 -4.47 1.68
N PRO A 193 -0.67 -3.15 1.43
CA PRO A 193 -1.61 -2.32 2.18
C PRO A 193 -3.02 -2.92 2.27
N VAL A 194 -3.45 -3.69 1.27
CA VAL A 194 -4.71 -4.46 1.29
C VAL A 194 -4.97 -5.28 2.56
N PHE A 195 -3.95 -5.79 3.26
CA PHE A 195 -4.17 -6.57 4.49
C PHE A 195 -4.37 -5.71 5.74
N VAL A 196 -4.16 -4.39 5.64
CA VAL A 196 -4.24 -3.42 6.75
C VAL A 196 -5.28 -2.34 6.46
N GLU A 197 -5.35 -1.88 5.21
CA GLU A 197 -6.29 -0.90 4.63
C GLU A 197 -7.42 -1.58 3.84
N GLY A 198 -7.51 -2.91 3.83
CA GLY A 198 -8.64 -3.64 3.26
C GLY A 198 -9.88 -3.43 4.14
N ASP A 199 -10.34 -2.19 4.21
CA ASP A 199 -11.52 -1.76 4.97
C ASP A 199 -12.84 -2.11 4.23
N ASP A 200 -12.72 -2.79 3.09
CA ASP A 200 -13.87 -3.20 2.28
C ASP A 200 -13.97 -4.73 2.20
N PRO A 201 -14.48 -5.38 3.26
CA PRO A 201 -14.78 -6.80 3.22
C PRO A 201 -15.84 -7.08 2.15
N LEU A 202 -15.68 -8.20 1.45
CA LEU A 202 -16.66 -8.64 0.46
C LEU A 202 -17.75 -9.47 1.14
N ASP A 203 -18.91 -8.87 1.36
CA ASP A 203 -20.10 -9.50 1.94
C ASP A 203 -20.44 -10.83 1.26
N ILE A 204 -20.33 -10.88 -0.08
CA ILE A 204 -20.58 -12.10 -0.84
C ILE A 204 -19.69 -13.27 -0.40
N SER A 205 -18.44 -13.00 -0.05
CA SER A 205 -17.50 -14.04 0.38
C SER A 205 -17.86 -14.63 1.74
N GLU A 206 -18.54 -13.87 2.60
CA GLU A 206 -18.94 -14.29 3.95
C GLU A 206 -19.98 -15.42 3.90
N ASN A 207 -20.85 -15.44 2.87
CA ASN A 207 -21.81 -16.53 2.64
C ASN A 207 -21.13 -17.90 2.44
N PHE A 208 -19.82 -17.91 2.13
CA PHE A 208 -19.02 -19.12 1.95
C PHE A 208 -18.02 -19.35 3.10
N GLY A 209 -18.16 -18.62 4.22
CA GLY A 209 -17.23 -18.67 5.35
C GLY A 209 -15.84 -18.11 5.03
N GLU A 210 -15.75 -17.26 4.01
CA GLU A 210 -14.52 -16.62 3.60
C GLU A 210 -14.49 -15.15 4.01
N SER A 211 -13.29 -14.62 4.22
CA SER A 211 -13.07 -13.22 4.57
C SER A 211 -12.19 -12.59 3.51
N TRP A 212 -12.79 -12.21 2.38
CA TRP A 212 -12.06 -11.59 1.28
C TRP A 212 -12.12 -10.07 1.36
N VAL A 213 -11.02 -9.43 0.97
CA VAL A 213 -10.92 -7.97 0.85
C VAL A 213 -10.40 -7.61 -0.53
N VAL A 214 -10.78 -6.42 -1.01
CA VAL A 214 -10.37 -5.93 -2.32
C VAL A 214 -9.45 -4.72 -2.23
N TYR A 215 -8.51 -4.65 -3.18
CA TYR A 215 -7.69 -3.48 -3.41
C TYR A 215 -7.75 -3.08 -4.87
N ARG A 216 -7.99 -1.79 -5.09
CA ARG A 216 -8.11 -1.21 -6.43
C ARG A 216 -6.75 -0.71 -6.91
N TYR A 217 -6.34 -1.15 -8.10
CA TYR A 217 -5.27 -0.48 -8.83
C TYR A 217 -5.85 0.66 -9.66
N ASN A 218 -5.53 1.90 -9.29
CA ASN A 218 -5.92 3.07 -10.07
C ASN A 218 -5.35 2.99 -11.49
N SER A 219 -6.22 3.08 -12.49
CA SER A 219 -5.82 3.28 -13.89
C SER A 219 -5.34 4.72 -14.08
N TYR A 220 -4.19 4.90 -14.74
CA TYR A 220 -3.68 6.21 -15.16
C TYR A 220 -4.37 6.77 -16.41
N LYS A 221 -5.24 5.99 -17.06
CA LYS A 221 -5.98 6.41 -18.26
C LYS A 221 -7.46 6.56 -17.94
N ASP A 222 -8.04 7.65 -18.42
CA ASP A 222 -9.49 7.88 -18.43
C ASP A 222 -10.18 6.62 -18.96
N LEU A 223 -11.17 6.16 -18.21
CA LEU A 223 -11.85 4.89 -18.44
C LEU A 223 -12.65 4.96 -19.73
N ASN A 224 -12.47 3.97 -20.62
CA ASN A 224 -13.44 3.75 -21.68
C ASN A 224 -14.74 3.20 -21.06
N ALA A 225 -15.90 3.55 -21.65
CA ALA A 225 -17.21 3.08 -21.19
C ALA A 225 -17.33 1.54 -21.15
N GLU A 226 -16.52 0.82 -21.93
CA GLU A 226 -16.43 -0.65 -21.93
C GLU A 226 -15.81 -1.22 -20.65
N ASP A 227 -14.92 -0.48 -19.98
CA ASP A 227 -14.37 -0.92 -18.69
C ASP A 227 -15.45 -0.93 -17.60
N ALA A 228 -16.41 -0.01 -17.64
CA ALA A 228 -17.53 0.00 -16.70
C ALA A 228 -18.48 -1.21 -16.86
N GLN A 229 -18.30 -2.06 -17.90
CA GLN A 229 -19.19 -3.18 -18.21
C GLN A 229 -18.66 -4.57 -17.81
N ASN A 230 -17.41 -4.70 -17.34
CA ASN A 230 -16.93 -6.02 -16.88
C ASN A 230 -17.74 -6.47 -15.64
N ILE A 231 -18.57 -7.48 -15.87
CA ILE A 231 -19.56 -7.98 -14.89
C ILE A 231 -18.89 -8.66 -13.71
N HIS A 232 -17.80 -9.41 -13.95
CA HIS A 232 -17.10 -10.17 -12.91
C HIS A 232 -16.48 -9.27 -11.82
N ARG A 233 -16.03 -8.06 -12.17
CA ARG A 233 -15.59 -7.05 -11.19
C ARG A 233 -16.73 -6.53 -10.31
N LYS A 234 -17.95 -6.48 -10.85
CA LYS A 234 -19.15 -6.03 -10.11
C LYS A 234 -19.70 -7.15 -9.24
N CYS A 235 -19.61 -8.41 -9.68
CA CYS A 235 -20.16 -9.56 -8.98
C CYS A 235 -19.71 -9.62 -7.52
N LEU A 236 -18.48 -9.23 -7.20
CA LEU A 236 -17.98 -9.30 -5.82
C LEU A 236 -18.41 -8.11 -4.94
N LEU A 237 -18.85 -6.99 -5.53
CA LEU A 237 -19.05 -5.73 -4.82
C LEU A 237 -20.48 -5.50 -4.32
N TRP A 238 -21.38 -6.46 -4.54
CA TRP A 238 -22.76 -6.37 -4.04
C TRP A 238 -22.81 -6.61 -2.53
N GLU A 239 -23.59 -5.79 -1.83
CA GLU A 239 -23.90 -5.92 -0.41
C GLU A 239 -24.94 -7.03 -0.22
N ILE A 240 -24.48 -8.27 -0.18
CA ILE A 240 -25.33 -9.45 -0.02
C ILE A 240 -24.71 -10.35 1.04
N SER A 241 -25.22 -10.23 2.25
CA SER A 241 -24.96 -11.14 3.37
C SER A 241 -26.18 -11.16 4.29
N GLU A 242 -26.26 -12.15 5.18
CA GLU A 242 -27.28 -12.17 6.23
C GLU A 242 -27.15 -10.93 7.14
N ASP A 243 -25.93 -10.53 7.47
CA ASP A 243 -25.63 -9.40 8.37
C ASP A 243 -25.91 -8.02 7.76
N SER A 244 -26.12 -7.95 6.45
CA SER A 244 -26.45 -6.72 5.72
C SER A 244 -27.94 -6.57 5.42
N LEU A 245 -28.79 -7.57 5.72
CA LEU A 245 -30.24 -7.58 5.38
C LEU A 245 -30.99 -6.31 5.81
N ASP A 246 -30.70 -5.82 7.00
CA ASP A 246 -31.36 -4.64 7.58
C ASP A 246 -30.69 -3.30 7.17
N ARG A 247 -29.62 -3.34 6.37
CA ARG A 247 -28.89 -2.15 5.92
C ARG A 247 -29.53 -1.59 4.64
N ASP A 248 -29.58 -0.27 4.53
CA ASP A 248 -30.14 0.47 3.38
C ASP A 248 -29.43 0.20 2.03
N GLY A 249 -28.28 -0.49 2.09
CA GLY A 249 -27.47 -0.93 0.94
C GLY A 249 -27.71 -2.35 0.45
N TRP A 250 -28.50 -3.17 1.16
CA TRP A 250 -28.68 -4.59 0.82
C TRP A 250 -29.18 -4.79 -0.61
N GLY A 251 -28.60 -5.76 -1.32
CA GLY A 251 -28.94 -6.07 -2.71
C GLY A 251 -28.55 -4.97 -3.70
N LYS A 252 -27.61 -4.09 -3.33
CA LYS A 252 -27.07 -3.04 -4.21
C LYS A 252 -25.54 -3.04 -4.17
N ILE A 253 -24.93 -2.39 -5.16
CA ILE A 253 -23.52 -1.99 -5.08
C ILE A 253 -23.51 -0.55 -4.57
N LEU A 254 -22.83 -0.29 -3.46
CA LEU A 254 -22.71 1.07 -2.92
C LEU A 254 -22.03 2.01 -3.93
N GLU A 255 -22.47 3.26 -4.00
CA GLU A 255 -21.99 4.24 -5.00
C GLU A 255 -20.47 4.42 -4.95
N TRP A 256 -19.88 4.40 -3.75
CA TRP A 256 -18.43 4.48 -3.59
C TRP A 256 -17.70 3.20 -4.04
N ARG A 257 -18.31 2.01 -3.91
CA ARG A 257 -17.80 0.74 -4.45
C ARG A 257 -17.91 0.69 -5.97
N LEU A 258 -18.87 1.40 -6.59
CA LEU A 258 -18.90 1.53 -8.06
C LEU A 258 -17.63 2.18 -8.60
N LEU A 259 -16.97 3.06 -7.82
CA LEU A 259 -15.66 3.60 -8.21
C LEU A 259 -14.59 2.50 -8.26
N CYS A 260 -14.70 1.43 -7.47
CA CYS A 260 -13.81 0.27 -7.50
C CYS A 260 -13.93 -0.56 -8.78
N THR A 261 -15.02 -0.43 -9.55
CA THR A 261 -15.17 -1.13 -10.84
C THR A 261 -14.22 -0.61 -11.92
N SER A 262 -13.52 0.49 -11.65
CA SER A 262 -12.60 1.12 -12.59
C SER A 262 -11.14 0.76 -12.33
N GLY A 263 -10.52 0.09 -13.31
CA GLY A 263 -9.17 -0.48 -13.19
C GLY A 263 -9.16 -1.96 -12.77
N SER A 264 -7.96 -2.54 -12.62
CA SER A 264 -7.83 -3.92 -12.13
C SER A 264 -8.13 -4.00 -10.64
N LEU A 265 -8.81 -5.08 -10.23
CA LEU A 265 -9.08 -5.39 -8.83
C LEU A 265 -8.14 -6.50 -8.34
N LEU A 266 -7.57 -6.33 -7.15
CA LEU A 266 -6.88 -7.38 -6.42
C LEU A 266 -7.81 -7.90 -5.33
N VAL A 267 -8.07 -9.21 -5.32
CA VAL A 267 -8.79 -9.91 -4.26
C VAL A 267 -7.78 -10.73 -3.45
N VAL A 268 -7.87 -10.67 -2.13
CA VAL A 268 -7.06 -11.49 -1.22
C VAL A 268 -7.91 -11.99 -0.05
N ASP A 269 -7.48 -13.08 0.57
CA ASP A 269 -8.01 -13.51 1.87
C ASP A 269 -7.39 -12.65 2.98
N GLN A 270 -8.23 -11.96 3.76
CA GLN A 270 -7.82 -11.08 4.86
C GLN A 270 -6.98 -11.81 5.91
N SER A 271 -7.20 -13.11 6.11
CA SER A 271 -6.42 -13.97 6.99
C SER A 271 -5.06 -14.39 6.41
N LYS A 272 -4.66 -13.83 5.26
CA LYS A 272 -3.39 -14.10 4.57
C LYS A 272 -3.22 -15.57 4.19
N ARG A 273 -4.31 -16.25 3.81
CA ARG A 273 -4.25 -17.57 3.20
C ARG A 273 -4.15 -17.44 1.68
N ASP A 274 -3.64 -18.49 1.03
CA ASP A 274 -3.59 -18.54 -0.43
C ASP A 274 -5.01 -18.64 -1.01
N LEU A 275 -5.37 -17.68 -1.86
CA LEU A 275 -6.66 -17.62 -2.52
C LEU A 275 -6.60 -18.32 -3.88
N ASP A 276 -7.44 -19.34 -4.07
CA ASP A 276 -7.56 -20.04 -5.36
C ASP A 276 -8.36 -19.20 -6.36
N CYS A 277 -7.74 -18.98 -7.52
CA CYS A 277 -8.35 -18.32 -8.67
C CYS A 277 -9.64 -19.01 -9.15
N ARG A 278 -9.74 -20.35 -9.05
CA ARG A 278 -10.95 -21.09 -9.45
C ARG A 278 -12.14 -20.73 -8.56
N LYS A 279 -11.90 -20.58 -7.26
CA LYS A 279 -12.91 -20.23 -6.27
C LYS A 279 -13.48 -18.83 -6.52
N VAL A 280 -12.61 -17.83 -6.73
CA VAL A 280 -13.05 -16.46 -7.05
C VAL A 280 -13.88 -16.45 -8.34
N LYS A 281 -13.45 -17.18 -9.37
CA LYS A 281 -14.17 -17.28 -10.64
C LYS A 281 -15.54 -17.97 -10.47
N ALA A 282 -15.61 -19.04 -9.69
CA ALA A 282 -16.85 -19.76 -9.42
C ALA A 282 -17.85 -18.88 -8.67
N VAL A 283 -17.41 -18.11 -7.67
CA VAL A 283 -18.25 -17.12 -6.97
C VAL A 283 -18.79 -16.07 -7.95
N CYS A 284 -17.94 -15.47 -8.77
CA CYS A 284 -18.39 -14.49 -9.77
C CYS A 284 -19.45 -15.05 -10.72
N LYS A 285 -19.28 -16.32 -11.14
CA LYS A 285 -20.22 -17.02 -12.03
C LYS A 285 -21.54 -17.35 -11.33
N LEU A 286 -21.49 -17.80 -10.07
CA LEU A 286 -22.68 -18.08 -9.27
C LEU A 286 -23.53 -16.83 -9.11
N VAL A 287 -22.91 -15.70 -8.76
CA VAL A 287 -23.58 -14.41 -8.64
C VAL A 287 -24.23 -14.02 -9.96
N GLU A 288 -23.48 -14.10 -11.07
CA GLU A 288 -23.98 -13.75 -12.38
C GLU A 288 -25.17 -14.61 -12.84
N GLU A 289 -25.10 -15.94 -12.67
CA GLU A 289 -26.10 -16.87 -13.17
C GLU A 289 -27.34 -16.99 -12.27
N ARG A 290 -27.19 -16.76 -10.95
CA ARG A 290 -28.23 -17.07 -9.96
C ARG A 290 -28.72 -15.89 -9.16
N VAL A 291 -27.86 -14.91 -8.85
CA VAL A 291 -28.21 -13.80 -7.96
C VAL A 291 -28.67 -12.57 -8.74
N LEU A 292 -27.95 -12.19 -9.80
CA LEU A 292 -28.32 -11.02 -10.62
C LEU A 292 -29.72 -11.10 -11.25
N PRO A 293 -30.21 -12.26 -11.72
CA PRO A 293 -31.58 -12.38 -12.21
C PRO A 293 -32.62 -12.05 -11.13
N LEU A 294 -32.42 -12.55 -9.92
CA LEU A 294 -33.32 -12.35 -8.77
C LEU A 294 -33.37 -10.87 -8.33
N LEU A 295 -32.22 -10.19 -8.35
CA LEU A 295 -32.15 -8.76 -8.02
C LEU A 295 -32.87 -7.84 -9.01
N SER A 296 -33.18 -8.32 -10.22
CA SER A 296 -33.80 -7.52 -11.28
C SER A 296 -35.33 -7.56 -11.27
N ASP A 297 -35.94 -8.56 -10.62
CA ASP A 297 -37.36 -8.89 -10.84
C ASP A 297 -38.34 -8.39 -9.74
N GLU A 298 -37.96 -8.23 -8.45
CA GLU A 298 -38.71 -7.42 -7.45
C GLU A 298 -38.01 -7.43 -6.05
N PRO A 299 -37.66 -6.26 -5.45
CA PRO A 299 -36.68 -6.19 -4.36
C PRO A 299 -37.16 -6.59 -2.95
N HIS A 300 -38.44 -6.89 -2.73
CA HIS A 300 -39.00 -7.03 -1.38
C HIS A 300 -39.44 -8.45 -0.99
N LEU A 301 -39.42 -9.42 -1.90
CA LEU A 301 -39.84 -10.81 -1.62
C LEU A 301 -38.71 -11.86 -1.68
N GLU A 302 -37.49 -11.49 -2.09
CA GLU A 302 -36.49 -12.48 -2.53
C GLU A 302 -35.24 -12.62 -1.67
N SER A 303 -35.10 -11.91 -0.55
CA SER A 303 -33.85 -11.97 0.24
C SER A 303 -33.46 -13.39 0.67
N LYS A 304 -34.46 -14.20 1.02
CA LYS A 304 -34.24 -15.62 1.29
C LYS A 304 -33.83 -16.41 0.03
N ALA A 305 -34.48 -16.17 -1.10
CA ALA A 305 -34.15 -16.86 -2.36
C ALA A 305 -32.75 -16.49 -2.87
N ILE A 306 -32.31 -15.25 -2.67
CA ILE A 306 -30.98 -14.75 -3.00
C ILE A 306 -29.91 -15.39 -2.10
N LEU A 307 -30.17 -15.49 -0.79
CA LEU A 307 -29.27 -16.18 0.14
C LEU A 307 -29.23 -17.69 -0.12
N ASP A 308 -30.39 -18.32 -0.41
CA ASP A 308 -30.48 -19.73 -0.81
C ASP A 308 -29.75 -20.01 -2.14
N ALA A 309 -29.52 -18.98 -2.97
CA ALA A 309 -28.72 -19.06 -4.19
C ALA A 309 -27.20 -18.89 -3.97
N LEU A 310 -26.77 -18.52 -2.75
CA LEU A 310 -25.39 -18.28 -2.35
C LEU A 310 -24.90 -19.30 -1.31
N THR A 311 -25.12 -20.58 -1.56
CA THR A 311 -24.71 -21.65 -0.64
C THR A 311 -23.38 -22.29 -1.02
N PRO A 312 -22.60 -22.80 -0.03
CA PRO A 312 -21.38 -23.56 -0.30
C PRO A 312 -21.61 -24.76 -1.23
N GLU A 313 -22.75 -25.45 -1.11
CA GLU A 313 -23.08 -26.62 -1.94
C GLU A 313 -23.25 -26.26 -3.42
N LEU A 314 -23.80 -25.08 -3.72
CA LEU A 314 -23.93 -24.58 -5.09
C LEU A 314 -22.59 -24.10 -5.64
N LEU A 315 -21.74 -23.52 -4.79
CA LEU A 315 -20.38 -23.13 -5.18
C LEU A 315 -19.55 -24.36 -5.58
N GLU A 316 -19.61 -25.45 -4.81
CA GLU A 316 -18.93 -26.71 -5.11
C GLU A 316 -19.41 -27.38 -6.41
N GLN A 317 -20.64 -27.12 -6.87
CA GLN A 317 -21.12 -27.62 -8.16
C GLN A 317 -20.51 -26.89 -9.36
N ILE A 318 -20.00 -25.67 -9.14
CA ILE A 318 -19.40 -24.82 -10.19
C ILE A 318 -17.87 -24.98 -10.24
N LEU A 319 -17.25 -25.33 -9.10
CA LEU A 319 -15.81 -25.56 -8.93
C LEU A 319 -15.30 -26.78 -9.74
#